data_AF-A0A6B2CJG6-F1
#
_entry.id   AF-A0A6B2CJG6-F1
#
_cell.length_a   1.000
_cell.length_b   1.000
_cell.length_c   1.000
_cell.angle_alpha   90.00
_cell.angle_beta   90.00
_cell.angle_gamma   90.00
#
_symmetry.space_group_name_H-M   'P 1'
#
loop_
_entity.id
_entity.type
_entity.pdbx_description
1 polymer ?
#
loop_
_entity_poly.entity_id
_entity_poly.type
_entity_poly.pdbx_seq_one_letter_code
_entity_poly.pdbx_strand_id
1 'polypeptide(L)'
;MGIPRIGWVNAGVRDPETVAEHTLLVSYIAASLAKEMGLDAGKAALLALIHDAAESALGNASRAVRDRVGLGNWRMLEMSVLSELGFGEEFSEYAGLSSREALVVAVSDKLATLIRACQYAKQGYDAADLVKNYLNEVKELLGRLGCFVVGVWWLGL
;
A
#
# COMPACT_ATOMS: atom_id res chain seq x y z
N MET A 1 -2.59 -19.31 -9.15
CA MET A 1 -2.18 -17.96 -9.59
C MET A 1 -2.62 -16.97 -8.52
N GLY A 2 -1.77 -16.03 -8.11
CA GLY A 2 -2.15 -14.97 -7.18
C GLY A 2 -3.01 -13.90 -7.86
N ILE A 3 -3.51 -12.95 -7.08
CA ILE A 3 -4.30 -11.81 -7.60
C ILE A 3 -3.33 -10.74 -8.10
N PRO A 4 -3.29 -10.41 -9.40
CA PRO A 4 -2.39 -9.39 -9.92
C PRO A 4 -2.87 -7.99 -9.53
N ARG A 5 -1.93 -7.06 -9.32
CA ARG A 5 -2.24 -5.64 -9.14
C ARG A 5 -2.69 -5.03 -10.47
N ILE A 6 -3.97 -4.69 -10.58
CA ILE A 6 -4.64 -4.30 -11.83
C ILE A 6 -4.04 -3.03 -12.45
N GLY A 7 -3.45 -2.15 -11.64
CA GLY A 7 -2.75 -0.96 -12.12
C GLY A 7 -1.62 -1.31 -13.09
N TRP A 8 -0.84 -2.35 -12.78
CA TRP A 8 0.27 -2.82 -13.62
C TRP A 8 -0.21 -3.59 -14.85
N VAL A 9 -1.27 -4.38 -14.70
CA VAL A 9 -1.94 -5.04 -15.84
C VAL A 9 -2.39 -3.99 -16.87
N ASN A 10 -3.06 -2.93 -16.40
CA ASN A 10 -3.51 -1.83 -17.26
C ASN A 10 -2.36 -1.04 -17.89
N ALA A 11 -1.20 -0.98 -17.21
CA ALA A 11 0.02 -0.37 -17.73
C ALA A 11 0.78 -1.30 -18.72
N GLY A 12 0.23 -2.48 -19.05
CA GLY A 12 0.84 -3.42 -20.00
C GLY A 12 2.00 -4.23 -19.44
N VAL A 13 2.19 -4.24 -18.12
CA VAL A 13 3.18 -5.09 -17.46
C VAL A 13 2.79 -6.56 -17.65
N ARG A 14 3.69 -7.36 -18.24
CA ARG A 14 3.41 -8.77 -18.57
C ARG A 14 3.32 -9.68 -17.35
N ASP A 15 4.20 -9.44 -16.37
CA ASP A 15 4.27 -10.19 -15.11
C ASP A 15 4.15 -9.20 -13.94
N PRO A 16 2.92 -8.71 -13.67
CA PRO A 16 2.67 -7.76 -12.61
C PRO A 16 2.80 -8.43 -11.24
N GLU A 17 3.25 -7.69 -10.25
CA GLU A 17 3.25 -8.17 -8.87
C GLU A 17 1.82 -8.55 -8.44
N THR A 18 1.77 -9.54 -7.57
CA THR A 18 0.54 -9.94 -6.89
C THR A 18 0.26 -9.06 -5.68
N VAL A 19 -0.99 -9.04 -5.24
CA VAL A 19 -1.41 -8.39 -4.00
C VAL A 19 -0.61 -8.91 -2.80
N ALA A 20 -0.28 -10.20 -2.77
CA ALA A 20 0.52 -10.80 -1.70
C ALA A 20 1.97 -10.29 -1.70
N GLU A 21 2.62 -10.18 -2.87
CA GLU A 21 3.98 -9.65 -2.98
C GLU A 21 4.05 -8.17 -2.60
N HIS A 22 3.05 -7.39 -3.01
CA HIS A 22 2.89 -6.00 -2.60
C HIS A 22 2.74 -5.91 -1.09
N THR A 23 1.79 -6.64 -0.51
CA THR A 23 1.50 -6.66 0.94
C THR A 23 2.72 -7.05 1.76
N LEU A 24 3.52 -8.02 1.30
CA LEU A 24 4.75 -8.41 1.97
C LEU A 24 5.78 -7.27 1.98
N LEU A 25 5.97 -6.59 0.85
CA LEU A 25 6.88 -5.44 0.76
C LEU A 25 6.39 -4.28 1.65
N VAL A 26 5.09 -3.97 1.63
CA VAL A 26 4.49 -2.95 2.52
C VAL A 26 4.74 -3.29 3.98
N SER A 27 4.59 -4.56 4.37
CA SER A 27 4.82 -5.02 5.74
C SER A 27 6.27 -4.84 6.19
N TYR A 28 7.24 -5.15 5.32
CA TYR A 28 8.65 -4.93 5.62
C TYR A 28 9.00 -3.45 5.75
N ILE A 29 8.50 -2.61 4.84
CA ILE A 29 8.72 -1.17 4.88
C ILE A 29 8.09 -0.58 6.15
N ALA A 30 6.83 -0.92 6.44
CA ALA A 30 6.10 -0.39 7.58
C ALA A 30 6.76 -0.78 8.91
N ALA A 31 7.18 -2.03 9.07
CA ALA A 31 7.90 -2.47 10.25
C ALA A 31 9.24 -1.74 10.42
N SER A 32 9.98 -1.51 9.32
CA SER A 32 11.26 -0.80 9.36
C SER A 32 11.07 0.67 9.74
N LEU A 33 10.14 1.37 9.07
CA LEU A 33 9.83 2.77 9.36
C LEU A 33 9.32 2.95 10.79
N ALA A 34 8.46 2.06 11.27
CA ALA A 34 7.98 2.09 12.64
C ALA A 34 9.13 1.98 13.65
N LYS A 35 10.11 1.07 13.43
CA LYS A 35 11.31 0.96 14.27
C LYS A 35 12.11 2.24 14.30
N GLU A 36 12.38 2.83 13.14
CA GLU A 36 13.14 4.09 13.02
C GLU A 36 12.44 5.26 13.74
N MET A 37 11.10 5.25 13.75
CA MET A 37 10.28 6.29 14.37
C MET A 37 9.98 6.03 15.86
N GLY A 38 10.47 4.92 16.44
CA GLY A 38 10.14 4.53 17.82
C GLY A 38 8.67 4.15 18.04
N LEU A 39 8.00 3.67 16.99
CA LEU A 39 6.61 3.18 17.00
C LEU A 39 6.55 1.67 17.17
N ASP A 40 5.35 1.12 17.36
CA ASP A 40 5.16 -0.33 17.45
C ASP A 40 5.27 -0.98 16.06
N ALA A 41 6.42 -1.59 15.80
CA ALA A 41 6.70 -2.28 14.55
C ALA A 41 5.87 -3.55 14.33
N GLY A 42 5.48 -4.25 15.40
CA GLY A 42 4.62 -5.42 15.31
C GLY A 42 3.21 -5.03 14.88
N LYS A 43 2.68 -3.95 15.49
CA LYS A 43 1.42 -3.35 15.09
C LYS A 43 1.44 -2.83 13.66
N ALA A 44 2.46 -2.06 13.28
CA ALA A 44 2.60 -1.56 11.90
C ALA A 44 2.68 -2.69 10.87
N ALA A 45 3.40 -3.78 11.17
CA ALA A 45 3.46 -4.96 10.32
C ALA A 45 2.09 -5.66 10.20
N LEU A 46 1.34 -5.78 11.31
CA LEU A 46 -0.01 -6.38 11.29
C LEU A 46 -0.97 -5.55 10.44
N LEU A 47 -1.04 -4.23 10.67
CA LEU A 47 -1.86 -3.31 9.88
C LEU A 47 -1.50 -3.37 8.39
N ALA A 48 -0.21 -3.44 8.07
CA ALA A 48 0.27 -3.60 6.69
C ALA A 48 -0.11 -4.96 6.10
N LEU A 49 -0.08 -6.04 6.88
CA LEU A 49 -0.43 -7.37 6.38
C LEU A 49 -1.91 -7.46 5.98
N ILE A 50 -2.78 -6.75 6.70
CA ILE A 50 -4.24 -6.82 6.51
C ILE A 50 -4.79 -5.73 5.58
N HIS A 51 -4.00 -4.71 5.22
CA HIS A 51 -4.49 -3.51 4.53
C HIS A 51 -5.24 -3.77 3.21
N ASP A 52 -4.76 -4.74 2.42
CA ASP A 52 -5.32 -5.17 1.14
C ASP A 52 -5.92 -6.60 1.23
N ALA A 53 -6.11 -7.16 2.44
CA ALA A 53 -6.58 -8.55 2.59
C ALA A 53 -7.99 -8.78 2.02
N ALA A 54 -8.84 -7.75 1.99
CA ALA A 54 -10.16 -7.80 1.36
C ALA A 54 -10.09 -8.16 -0.13
N GLU A 55 -8.99 -7.83 -0.81
CA GLU A 55 -8.80 -8.10 -2.23
C GLU A 55 -8.74 -9.60 -2.52
N SER A 56 -8.47 -10.45 -1.52
CA SER A 56 -8.59 -11.91 -1.66
C SER A 56 -9.99 -12.38 -2.04
N ALA A 57 -11.02 -11.67 -1.60
CA ALA A 57 -12.43 -11.95 -1.89
C ALA A 57 -13.01 -11.02 -2.97
N LEU A 58 -12.62 -9.75 -2.95
CA LEU A 58 -13.18 -8.70 -3.82
C LEU A 58 -12.39 -8.48 -5.12
N GLY A 59 -11.18 -9.04 -5.21
CA GLY A 59 -10.20 -8.71 -6.25
C GLY A 59 -9.55 -7.33 -6.05
N ASN A 60 -8.45 -7.07 -6.76
CA ASN A 60 -7.81 -5.75 -6.79
C ASN A 60 -8.58 -4.82 -7.74
N ALA A 61 -9.61 -4.15 -7.23
CA ALA A 61 -10.47 -3.28 -8.02
C ALA A 61 -9.75 -2.00 -8.47
N SER A 62 -9.93 -1.65 -9.75
CA SER A 62 -9.39 -0.40 -10.29
C SER A 62 -10.02 0.82 -9.61
N ARG A 63 -9.34 1.97 -9.67
CA ARG A 63 -9.87 3.24 -9.17
C ARG A 63 -11.25 3.55 -9.78
N ALA A 64 -11.41 3.35 -11.08
CA ALA A 64 -12.68 3.61 -11.78
C ALA A 64 -13.85 2.77 -11.25
N VAL A 65 -13.60 1.52 -10.87
CA VAL A 65 -14.62 0.65 -10.24
C VAL A 65 -14.96 1.17 -8.85
N ARG A 66 -13.95 1.48 -8.03
CA ARG A 66 -14.15 2.02 -6.67
C ARG A 66 -14.91 3.35 -6.67
N ASP A 67 -14.59 4.24 -7.61
CA ASP A 67 -15.27 5.53 -7.76
C ASP A 67 -16.74 5.36 -8.15
N ARG A 68 -17.05 4.39 -9.02
CA ARG A 68 -18.43 4.08 -9.41
C ARG A 68 -19.26 3.47 -8.28
N VAL A 69 -18.65 2.64 -7.45
CA VAL A 69 -19.30 2.06 -6.24
C VAL A 69 -19.47 3.12 -5.15
N GLY A 70 -18.55 4.09 -5.10
CA GLY A 70 -18.45 5.10 -4.05
C GLY A 70 -17.58 4.61 -2.88
N LEU A 71 -16.66 5.46 -2.42
CA LEU A 71 -15.65 5.10 -1.42
C LEU A 71 -16.26 4.55 -0.12
N GLY A 72 -17.36 5.12 0.36
CA GLY A 72 -18.04 4.64 1.57
C GLY A 72 -18.58 3.22 1.42
N ASN A 73 -19.25 2.93 0.30
CA ASN A 73 -19.77 1.60 -0.01
C ASN A 73 -18.64 0.58 -0.21
N TRP A 74 -17.58 0.98 -0.93
CA TRP A 74 -16.40 0.15 -1.09
C TRP A 74 -15.77 -0.21 0.26
N ARG A 75 -15.61 0.78 1.15
CA ARG A 75 -15.05 0.56 2.49
C ARG A 75 -15.93 -0.35 3.34
N MET A 76 -17.25 -0.31 3.19
CA MET A 76 -18.15 -1.26 3.87
C MET A 76 -17.94 -2.70 3.39
N LEU A 77 -17.70 -2.92 2.09
CA LEU A 77 -17.39 -4.25 1.56
C LEU A 77 -16.05 -4.77 2.11
N GLU A 78 -15.01 -3.92 2.11
CA GLU A 78 -13.73 -4.28 2.71
C GLU A 78 -13.90 -4.63 4.19
N MET A 79 -14.62 -3.79 4.94
CA MET A 79 -14.88 -4.02 6.36
C MET A 79 -15.62 -5.33 6.63
N SER A 80 -16.57 -5.73 5.78
CA SER A 80 -17.28 -7.01 5.98
C SER A 80 -16.31 -8.19 5.87
N VAL A 81 -15.45 -8.20 4.85
CA VAL A 81 -14.45 -9.25 4.64
C VAL A 81 -13.45 -9.28 5.80
N LEU A 82 -12.92 -8.12 6.21
CA LEU A 82 -11.93 -8.07 7.30
C LEU A 82 -12.54 -8.47 8.64
N SER A 83 -13.81 -8.13 8.89
CA SER A 83 -14.52 -8.56 10.11
C SER A 83 -14.71 -10.08 10.14
N GLU A 84 -15.07 -10.70 9.01
CA GLU A 84 -15.17 -12.16 8.89
C GLU A 84 -13.83 -12.87 9.13
N LEU A 85 -12.72 -12.21 8.77
CA LEU A 85 -11.36 -12.69 9.04
C LEU A 85 -10.87 -12.42 10.47
N GLY A 86 -11.67 -11.71 11.30
CA GLY A 86 -11.32 -11.36 12.67
C GLY A 86 -10.40 -10.14 12.82
N PHE A 87 -10.25 -9.32 11.77
CA PHE A 87 -9.40 -8.13 11.73
C PHE A 87 -10.18 -6.81 11.55
N GLY A 88 -11.45 -6.79 11.96
CA GLY A 88 -12.33 -5.64 11.77
C GLY A 88 -11.84 -4.38 12.50
N GLU A 89 -11.31 -4.53 13.72
CA GLU A 89 -10.80 -3.41 14.52
C GLU A 89 -9.49 -2.85 13.94
N GLU A 90 -8.55 -3.72 13.58
CA GLU A 90 -7.29 -3.38 12.92
C GLU A 90 -7.54 -2.69 11.58
N PHE A 91 -8.46 -3.23 10.79
CA PHE A 91 -8.82 -2.61 9.52
C PHE A 91 -9.49 -1.25 9.73
N SER A 92 -10.35 -1.10 10.74
CA SER A 92 -10.97 0.19 11.06
C SER A 92 -9.92 1.24 11.45
N GLU A 93 -8.93 0.85 12.24
CA GLU A 93 -7.80 1.70 12.61
C GLU A 93 -7.00 2.16 11.38
N TYR A 94 -6.61 1.21 10.53
CA TYR A 94 -5.92 1.52 9.28
C TYR A 94 -6.78 2.41 8.37
N ALA A 95 -8.03 2.03 8.18
CA ALA A 95 -8.96 2.69 7.27
C ALA A 95 -9.25 4.13 7.67
N GLY A 96 -9.32 4.40 8.97
CA GLY A 96 -9.52 5.72 9.56
C GLY A 96 -8.23 6.52 9.74
N LEU A 97 -7.06 5.93 9.51
CA LEU A 97 -5.74 6.52 9.79
C LEU A 97 -5.65 7.06 11.23
N SER A 98 -6.22 6.34 12.20
CA SER A 98 -6.40 6.83 13.57
C SER A 98 -5.17 6.66 14.46
N SER A 99 -4.08 6.08 13.95
CA SER A 99 -2.81 5.92 14.66
C SER A 99 -1.62 6.33 13.80
N ARG A 100 -0.46 6.52 14.45
CA ARG A 100 0.78 6.79 13.72
C ARG A 100 1.24 5.58 12.93
N GLU A 101 1.01 4.38 13.44
CA GLU A 101 1.27 3.10 12.77
C GLU A 101 0.42 2.99 11.48
N ALA A 102 -0.87 3.32 11.54
CA ALA A 102 -1.73 3.35 10.35
C ALA A 102 -1.23 4.34 9.29
N LEU A 103 -0.77 5.52 9.71
CA LEU A 103 -0.14 6.48 8.79
C LEU A 103 1.17 5.94 8.19
N VAL A 104 2.00 5.25 8.99
CA VAL A 104 3.20 4.57 8.48
C VAL A 104 2.84 3.52 7.43
N VAL A 105 1.79 2.73 7.63
CA VAL A 105 1.32 1.76 6.62
C VAL A 105 0.88 2.47 5.35
N ALA A 106 0.11 3.55 5.43
CA ALA A 106 -0.33 4.30 4.26
C ALA A 106 0.86 4.88 3.45
N VAL A 107 1.92 5.34 4.12
CA VAL A 107 3.16 5.77 3.47
C VAL A 107 3.88 4.59 2.83
N SER A 108 3.92 3.45 3.54
CA SER A 108 4.59 2.23 3.11
C SER A 108 3.94 1.63 1.86
N ASP A 109 2.60 1.66 1.76
CA ASP A 109 1.84 1.25 0.56
C ASP A 109 2.25 2.05 -0.68
N LYS A 110 2.34 3.38 -0.53
CA LYS A 110 2.78 4.26 -1.63
C LYS A 110 4.25 4.08 -1.97
N LEU A 111 5.11 3.90 -0.97
CA LEU A 111 6.53 3.66 -1.20
C LEU A 111 6.77 2.32 -1.90
N ALA A 112 6.07 1.25 -1.50
CA ALA A 112 6.10 -0.04 -2.18
C ALA A 112 5.69 0.09 -3.65
N THR A 113 4.58 0.80 -3.91
CA THR A 113 4.10 1.07 -5.27
C THR A 113 5.12 1.86 -6.10
N LEU A 114 5.77 2.87 -5.51
CA LEU A 114 6.83 3.64 -6.16
C LEU A 114 8.05 2.77 -6.51
N ILE A 115 8.49 1.92 -5.58
CA ILE A 115 9.61 0.99 -5.82
C ILE A 115 9.32 0.11 -7.04
N ARG A 116 8.09 -0.42 -7.11
CA ARG A 116 7.64 -1.25 -8.23
C ARG A 116 7.56 -0.47 -9.54
N ALA A 117 7.06 0.76 -9.51
CA ALA A 117 7.09 1.66 -10.65
C ALA A 117 8.52 1.83 -11.21
N CYS A 118 9.48 2.09 -10.34
CA CYS A 118 10.89 2.23 -10.72
C CYS A 118 11.48 0.93 -11.29
N GLN A 119 11.14 -0.22 -10.71
CA GLN A 119 11.58 -1.53 -11.21
C GLN A 119 11.03 -1.81 -12.61
N TYR A 120 9.74 -1.56 -12.85
CA TYR A 120 9.15 -1.73 -14.17
C TYR A 120 9.68 -0.74 -15.20
N ALA A 121 9.95 0.51 -14.80
CA ALA A 121 10.64 1.47 -15.67
C ALA A 121 12.04 0.96 -16.09
N LYS A 122 12.82 0.40 -15.14
CA LYS A 122 14.14 -0.22 -15.43
C LYS A 122 14.02 -1.43 -16.37
N GLN A 123 12.87 -2.10 -16.42
CA GLN A 123 12.57 -3.21 -17.34
C GLN A 123 12.07 -2.74 -18.72
N GLY A 124 11.94 -1.43 -18.95
CA GLY A 124 11.51 -0.85 -20.22
C GLY A 124 10.01 -0.65 -20.38
N TYR A 125 9.21 -0.80 -19.30
CA TYR A 125 7.81 -0.40 -19.32
C TYR A 125 7.68 1.12 -19.21
N ASP A 126 6.70 1.70 -19.91
CA ASP A 126 6.41 3.13 -19.83
C ASP A 126 5.72 3.48 -18.50
N ALA A 127 6.54 3.73 -17.48
CA ALA A 127 6.10 4.01 -16.12
C ALA A 127 6.65 5.36 -15.59
N ALA A 128 7.22 6.21 -16.45
CA ALA A 128 7.86 7.46 -16.02
C ALA A 128 6.90 8.41 -15.29
N ASP A 129 5.70 8.59 -15.84
CA ASP A 129 4.66 9.43 -15.22
C ASP A 129 4.14 8.81 -13.92
N LEU A 130 4.01 7.49 -13.86
CA LEU A 130 3.63 6.77 -12.64
C LEU A 130 4.67 6.98 -11.53
N VAL A 131 5.96 6.84 -11.84
CA VAL A 131 7.06 7.10 -10.91
C VAL A 131 6.97 8.53 -10.37
N LYS A 132 6.80 9.53 -11.24
CA LYS A 132 6.70 10.94 -10.84
C LYS A 132 5.50 11.19 -9.92
N ASN A 133 4.34 10.62 -10.26
CA ASN A 133 3.12 10.78 -9.47
C ASN A 133 3.26 10.14 -8.09
N TYR A 134 3.71 8.88 -8.02
CA TYR A 134 3.89 8.19 -6.73
C TYR A 134 4.97 8.84 -5.88
N LEU A 135 6.05 9.39 -6.47
CA LEU A 135 7.06 10.14 -5.74
C LEU A 135 6.47 11.38 -5.04
N ASN A 136 5.56 12.09 -5.71
CA ASN A 136 4.89 13.26 -5.11
C ASN A 136 3.94 12.84 -3.97
N GLU A 137 3.14 11.78 -4.17
CA GLU A 137 2.27 11.23 -3.11
C GLU A 137 3.06 10.80 -1.88
N VAL A 138 4.18 10.10 -2.07
CA VAL A 138 5.08 9.67 -0.98
C VAL A 138 5.63 10.88 -0.23
N LYS A 139 6.09 11.93 -0.93
CA LYS A 139 6.61 13.15 -0.30
C LYS A 139 5.55 13.86 0.55
N GLU A 140 4.33 13.97 0.06
CA GLU A 140 3.22 14.57 0.79
C GLU A 140 2.91 13.79 2.09
N LEU A 141 2.84 12.46 1.98
CA LEU A 141 2.58 11.58 3.12
C LEU A 141 3.72 11.59 4.14
N LEU A 142 4.97 11.61 3.71
CA LEU A 142 6.13 11.77 4.60
C LEU A 142 6.11 13.10 5.35
N GLY A 143 5.68 14.18 4.68
CA GLY A 143 5.46 15.48 5.32
C GLY A 143 4.44 15.41 6.46
N ARG A 144 3.36 14.64 6.31
CA ARG A 144 2.35 14.42 7.35
C ARG A 144 2.86 13.60 8.53
N LEU A 145 3.84 12.73 8.33
CA LEU A 145 4.53 11.99 9.40
C LEU A 145 5.53 12.85 10.18
N GLY A 146 5.75 14.11 9.78
CA GLY A 146 6.76 14.98 10.38
C GLY A 146 8.19 14.52 10.10
N CYS A 147 8.39 13.65 9.10
CA CYS A 147 9.68 13.04 8.80
C CYS A 147 10.22 13.60 7.48
N PHE A 148 11.13 14.57 7.56
CA PHE A 148 11.82 15.13 6.39
C PHE A 148 13.05 14.33 5.97
N VAL A 149 13.50 13.38 6.79
CA VAL A 149 14.72 12.61 6.54
C VAL A 149 14.52 11.19 7.05
N VAL A 150 13.64 10.42 6.40
CA VAL A 150 13.85 8.96 6.41
C VAL A 150 14.98 8.74 5.42
N GLY A 151 16.13 8.31 5.93
CA GLY A 151 17.23 7.86 5.10
C GLY A 151 16.87 6.56 4.41
N VAL A 152 16.05 6.62 3.35
CA VAL A 152 15.65 5.47 2.52
C VAL A 152 16.82 4.91 1.67
N TRP A 153 18.07 5.21 2.05
CA TRP A 153 19.31 4.86 1.36
C TRP A 153 19.48 3.35 1.16
N TRP A 154 18.76 2.52 1.91
CA TRP A 154 18.77 1.06 1.82
C TRP A 154 17.91 0.49 0.68
N LEU A 155 17.01 1.27 0.06
CA LEU A 155 16.13 0.76 -0.99
C LEU A 155 16.73 0.82 -2.40
N GLY A 156 17.98 1.32 -2.56
CA GLY A 156 18.77 1.17 -3.78
C GLY A 156 18.06 1.60 -5.07
N LEU A 157 17.18 2.61 -4.98
CA LEU A 157 16.45 3.14 -6.13
C LEU A 157 17.38 3.90 -7.08
#